data_AF-E2AMT8-F1
#
_entry.id   AF-E2AMT8-F1
#
_cell.length_a   1.000
_cell.length_b   1.000
_cell.length_c   1.000
_cell.angle_alpha   90.00
_cell.angle_beta   90.00
_cell.angle_gamma   90.00
#
_symmetry.space_group_name_H-M   'P 1'
#
loop_
_entity.id
_entity.type
_entity.pdbx_description
1 polymer ?
#
loop_
_entity_poly.entity_id
_entity_poly.type
_entity_poly.pdbx_seq_one_letter_code
_entity_poly.pdbx_strand_id
1 'polypeptide(L)'
;MNKCLVFALIAMTSINVVVTSTTTNPEPICIPWLGKCLLTEQCCRDLVCMRYLAKCIPGQIWNDNRPIGDGPFPPKIKTLFN
;
A
#
# COMPACT_ATOMS: atom_id res chain seq x y z
N MET A 1 8.61 45.95 -12.85
CA MET A 1 7.35 45.26 -13.19
C MET A 1 7.47 43.77 -12.83
N ASN A 2 7.86 43.44 -11.59
CA ASN A 2 8.25 42.06 -11.20
C ASN A 2 7.60 41.57 -9.89
N LYS A 3 6.74 42.38 -9.25
CA LYS A 3 6.10 41.99 -7.98
C LYS A 3 5.02 40.91 -8.17
N CYS A 4 4.35 40.87 -9.33
CA CYS A 4 3.32 39.85 -9.59
C CYS A 4 3.90 38.45 -9.84
N LEU A 5 5.13 38.36 -10.37
CA LEU A 5 5.74 37.08 -10.71
C LEU A 5 6.19 36.29 -9.46
N VAL A 6 6.54 36.99 -8.38
CA VAL A 6 6.89 36.35 -7.10
C VAL A 6 5.66 35.79 -6.39
N PHE A 7 4.51 36.48 -6.45
CA PHE A 7 3.26 35.99 -5.86
C PHE A 7 2.71 34.74 -6.56
N ALA A 8 2.94 34.59 -7.87
CA ALA A 8 2.50 33.41 -8.61
C ALA A 8 3.28 32.13 -8.24
N LEU A 9 4.56 32.23 -7.85
CA LEU A 9 5.38 31.07 -7.50
C LEU A 9 5.04 30.47 -6.13
N ILE A 10 4.53 31.28 -5.20
CA ILE A 10 4.20 30.84 -3.83
C ILE A 10 2.87 30.05 -3.79
N ALA A 11 2.06 30.12 -4.84
CA ALA A 11 0.78 29.41 -4.93
C ALA A 11 0.89 27.93 -5.36
N MET A 12 2.09 27.45 -5.74
CA MET A 12 2.32 26.08 -6.23
C MET A 12 2.98 25.14 -5.22
N THR A 13 2.96 25.45 -3.92
CA THR A 13 3.16 24.44 -2.88
C THR A 13 1.84 23.70 -2.65
N SER A 14 1.44 22.89 -3.63
CA SER A 14 0.42 21.86 -3.40
C SER A 14 0.93 20.96 -2.29
N ILE A 15 0.35 21.10 -1.11
CA ILE A 15 0.60 20.23 0.01
C ILE A 15 0.25 18.83 -0.49
N ASN A 16 1.26 17.98 -0.72
CA ASN A 16 1.06 16.54 -0.81
C ASN A 16 0.70 16.06 0.60
N VAL A 17 -0.47 16.46 1.12
CA VAL A 17 -1.11 15.72 2.20
C VAL A 17 -1.56 14.43 1.54
N VAL A 18 -0.74 13.39 1.66
CA VAL A 18 -1.25 12.03 1.51
C VAL A 18 -2.28 11.88 2.62
N VAL A 19 -3.54 11.98 2.25
CA VAL A 19 -4.67 11.64 3.11
C VAL A 19 -4.55 10.15 3.38
N THR A 20 -3.93 9.77 4.48
CA THR A 20 -4.19 8.46 5.09
C THR A 20 -5.62 8.54 5.60
N SER A 21 -6.53 7.93 4.86
CA SER A 21 -7.96 7.86 5.13
C SER A 21 -8.22 7.41 6.56
N THR A 22 -8.92 8.23 7.33
CA THR A 22 -9.62 7.80 8.54
C THR A 22 -10.79 6.91 8.12
N THR A 23 -10.69 5.61 8.37
CA THR A 23 -11.82 4.68 8.22
C THR A 23 -12.24 4.16 9.60
N THR A 24 -13.51 4.38 9.95
CA THR A 24 -14.17 4.02 11.23
C THR A 24 -14.57 2.54 11.33
N ASN A 25 -13.76 1.65 10.76
CA ASN A 25 -13.76 0.21 10.98
C ASN A 25 -12.30 -0.15 11.27
N PRO A 26 -11.97 -1.20 12.06
CA PRO A 26 -10.57 -1.56 12.28
C PRO A 26 -9.95 -1.82 10.90
N GLU A 27 -9.23 -0.83 10.37
CA GLU A 27 -8.63 -0.93 9.05
C GLU A 27 -7.74 -2.17 9.06
N PRO A 28 -7.76 -2.99 8.00
CA PRO A 28 -6.74 -4.02 7.87
C PRO A 28 -5.39 -3.30 7.96
N ILE A 29 -4.56 -3.71 8.94
CA ILE A 29 -3.25 -3.11 9.24
C ILE A 29 -2.32 -3.12 8.00
N CYS A 30 -2.71 -3.86 6.95
CA CYS A 30 -1.98 -4.07 5.73
C CYS A 30 -2.87 -3.97 4.48
N ILE A 31 -2.24 -3.79 3.33
CA ILE A 31 -2.84 -3.63 2.02
C ILE A 31 -3.03 -5.02 1.37
N PRO A 32 -4.28 -5.39 1.01
CA PRO A 32 -4.58 -6.70 0.44
C PRO A 32 -4.11 -6.84 -1.01
N TRP A 33 -4.36 -8.02 -1.59
CA TRP A 33 -3.97 -8.35 -2.97
C TRP A 33 -4.45 -7.28 -3.98
N LEU A 34 -3.56 -6.89 -4.90
CA LEU A 34 -3.75 -5.83 -5.90
C LEU A 34 -4.00 -4.41 -5.36
N GLY A 35 -3.96 -4.21 -4.05
CA GLY A 35 -3.98 -2.88 -3.45
C GLY A 35 -2.73 -2.08 -3.81
N LYS A 36 -2.86 -0.74 -3.84
CA LYS A 36 -1.77 0.17 -4.20
C LYS A 36 -0.74 0.25 -3.08
N CYS A 37 0.54 0.16 -3.39
CA CYS A 37 1.62 0.17 -2.40
C CYS A 37 2.84 0.97 -2.88
N LEU A 38 3.62 1.46 -1.93
CA LEU A 38 4.94 2.05 -2.19
C LEU A 38 6.09 1.19 -1.63
N LEU A 39 5.81 0.50 -0.51
CA LEU A 39 6.77 -0.33 0.21
C LEU A 39 6.16 -1.70 0.46
N THR A 40 7.01 -2.73 0.47
CA THR A 40 6.58 -4.11 0.73
C THR A 40 5.89 -4.24 2.08
N GLU A 41 6.38 -3.57 3.12
CA GLU A 41 5.81 -3.61 4.48
C GLU A 41 4.36 -3.15 4.58
N GLN A 42 3.87 -2.39 3.59
CA GLN A 42 2.47 -1.99 3.53
C GLN A 42 1.57 -3.15 3.11
N CYS A 43 2.08 -4.10 2.32
CA CYS A 43 1.30 -5.25 1.86
C CYS A 43 1.08 -6.28 2.98
N CYS A 44 -0.02 -7.02 2.90
CA CYS A 44 -0.28 -8.13 3.79
C CYS A 44 0.71 -9.29 3.61
N ARG A 45 0.70 -10.24 4.56
CA ARG A 45 1.50 -11.46 4.50
C ARG A 45 1.30 -12.17 3.16
N ASP A 46 2.36 -12.82 2.68
CA ASP A 46 2.40 -13.52 1.39
C ASP A 46 2.30 -12.58 0.16
N LEU A 47 2.42 -11.27 0.39
CA LEU A 47 2.46 -10.26 -0.65
C LEU A 47 3.71 -9.36 -0.54
N VAL A 48 4.23 -8.96 -1.70
CA VAL A 48 5.31 -7.98 -1.86
C VAL A 48 4.86 -6.83 -2.74
N CYS A 49 5.44 -5.64 -2.52
CA CYS A 49 5.11 -4.48 -3.33
C CYS A 49 5.93 -4.47 -4.62
N MET A 50 5.28 -4.68 -5.76
CA MET A 50 5.93 -4.56 -7.07
C MET A 50 6.03 -3.09 -7.45
N ARG A 51 7.20 -2.48 -7.20
CA ARG A 51 7.41 -1.03 -7.38
C ARG A 51 6.99 -0.47 -8.74
N TYR A 52 7.24 -1.23 -9.82
CA TYR A 52 6.86 -0.81 -11.17
C TYR A 52 5.33 -0.70 -11.36
N LEU A 53 4.57 -1.60 -10.74
CA LEU A 53 3.10 -1.60 -10.79
C LEU A 53 2.46 -0.82 -9.64
N ALA A 54 3.25 -0.49 -8.61
CA ALA A 54 2.78 0.04 -7.34
C ALA A 54 1.64 -0.81 -6.74
N LYS A 55 1.75 -2.15 -6.82
CA LYS A 55 0.71 -3.10 -6.37
C LYS A 55 1.26 -4.23 -5.52
N CYS A 56 0.46 -4.68 -4.55
CA CYS A 56 0.73 -5.87 -3.76
C CYS A 56 0.45 -7.13 -4.58
N ILE A 57 1.50 -7.90 -4.86
CA ILE A 57 1.46 -9.14 -5.64
C ILE A 57 1.99 -10.31 -4.78
N PRO A 58 1.72 -11.57 -5.17
CA PRO A 58 2.23 -12.73 -4.44
C PRO A 58 3.76 -12.71 -4.32
N GLY A 59 4.25 -12.89 -3.10
CA GLY A 59 5.67 -12.99 -2.82
C GLY A 59 5.90 -13.35 -1.36
N GLN A 60 6.82 -14.28 -1.13
CA GLN A 60 7.07 -14.80 0.21
C GLN A 60 8.30 -14.10 0.81
N ILE A 61 8.13 -13.61 2.05
CA ILE A 61 9.22 -13.09 2.86
C ILE A 61 9.50 -14.12 3.97
N TRP A 62 10.78 -14.38 4.24
CA TRP A 62 11.17 -15.28 5.31
C TRP A 62 10.81 -14.70 6.67
N ASN A 63 10.20 -15.51 7.55
CA ASN A 63 9.79 -15.10 8.90
C ASN A 63 8.86 -13.87 8.93
N ASP A 64 7.93 -13.83 7.98
CA ASP A 64 6.98 -12.73 7.85
C ASP A 64 5.83 -12.81 8.87
N ASN A 65 5.78 -11.83 9.76
CA ASN A 65 4.80 -11.72 10.83
C ASN A 65 3.67 -10.72 10.55
N ARG A 66 3.61 -10.12 9.34
CA ARG A 66 2.55 -9.19 8.94
C ARG A 66 1.16 -9.86 8.97
N PRO A 67 0.04 -9.15 9.05
CA PRO A 67 -1.27 -9.80 9.05
C PRO A 67 -1.58 -10.45 7.70
N ILE A 68 -2.34 -11.55 7.71
CA ILE A 68 -2.97 -12.07 6.49
C ILE A 68 -4.15 -11.15 6.17
N GLY A 69 -4.20 -10.63 4.95
CA GLY A 69 -5.29 -9.78 4.49
C GLY A 69 -6.23 -10.50 3.55
N ASP A 70 -7.17 -9.73 2.99
CA ASP A 70 -8.10 -10.24 1.99
C ASP A 70 -7.40 -10.61 0.68
N GLY A 71 -7.90 -11.68 0.05
CA GLY A 71 -7.45 -12.12 -1.25
C GLY A 71 -7.28 -13.65 -1.35
N PRO A 72 -6.83 -14.12 -2.51
CA PRO A 72 -6.60 -15.55 -2.74
C PRO A 72 -5.27 -16.05 -2.15
N PHE A 73 -4.48 -15.18 -1.52
CA PHE A 73 -3.17 -15.48 -0.96
C PHE A 73 -3.15 -15.27 0.57
N PRO A 74 -2.61 -16.23 1.35
CA PRO A 74 -2.10 -17.53 0.91
C PRO A 74 -3.25 -18.44 0.43
N PRO A 75 -3.03 -19.28 -0.61
CA PRO A 75 -4.05 -20.19 -1.10
C PRO A 75 -4.42 -21.17 0.01
N LYS A 76 -5.72 -21.28 0.33
CA LYS A 76 -6.24 -22.12 1.42
C LYS A 76 -6.16 -23.65 1.14
N ILE A 77 -5.28 -24.09 0.24
CA ILE A 77 -5.10 -25.52 -0.06
C ILE A 77 -4.21 -26.14 1.02
N LYS A 78 -4.80 -26.48 2.16
CA LYS A 78 -4.15 -27.28 3.21
C LYS A 78 -4.81 -28.64 3.47
N THR A 79 -5.76 -29.09 2.64
CA THR A 79 -6.61 -30.27 2.93
C THR A 79 -6.75 -31.28 1.78
N LEU A 80 -5.72 -31.49 0.95
CA LEU A 80 -5.73 -32.57 -0.07
C LEU A 80 -4.48 -33.47 -0.08
N PHE A 81 -3.62 -33.37 0.93
CA PHE A 81 -2.57 -34.35 1.19
C PHE A 81 -2.69 -34.83 2.63
N ASN A 82 -3.74 -35.59 2.92
CA ASN A 82 -3.78 -36.51 4.05
C ASN A 82 -4.60 -37.72 3.67
#